data_AF-A0A0S4QHR6-F1
#
_entry.id   AF-A0A0S4QHR6-F1
#
_cell.length_a   1.000
_cell.length_b   1.000
_cell.length_c   1.000
_cell.angle_alpha   90.00
_cell.angle_beta   90.00
_cell.angle_gamma   90.00
#
_symmetry.space_group_name_H-M   'P 1'
#
loop_
_entity.id
_entity.type
_entity.pdbx_description
1 polymer ?
#
loop_
_entity_poly.entity_id
_entity_poly.type
_entity_poly.pdbx_seq_one_letter_code
_entity_poly.pdbx_strand_id
1 'polypeptide(L)'
;MGGSADHGAAGPSLGLGLGLGLGRRRRLDLAKVWRGADDDDEKQNPQACRPRSARPVRLPHRFVGAGEYVGSATTVSVDLTSTADAPEVPAHPALAVRLDQHEHHDDGTGQRRPVLVWRFAAPVRMISSAVLGGGLTRGQWVINAEVALNYRRDDPAIHLGEIAAGLGLPAGAGAGLMTAANTRQMTSASDGAVRCDATVGLSYPTWAAASEGLSLPAARWRPGTVNLVCLLPVRLSDAAMVNAVITATEAKSQALLEAGMPGTGTASDAIVVCCPDGPGATDSPQVTRASRAQAEYCGPRSEWGARLARAVHAAVADGTARYAAAASTPG
;
A
#
# COMPACT_ATOMS: atom_id res chain seq x y z
N MET A 1 47.07 -16.21 53.51
CA MET A 1 46.30 -15.17 52.82
C MET A 1 44.84 -15.54 52.92
N GLY A 2 44.03 -14.69 53.56
CA GLY A 2 42.60 -14.90 53.76
C GLY A 2 42.13 -14.34 55.10
N GLY A 3 41.03 -13.57 55.05
CA GLY A 3 40.25 -13.17 56.22
C GLY A 3 40.14 -11.66 56.47
N SER A 4 39.41 -10.94 55.61
CA SER A 4 38.95 -9.57 55.87
C SER A 4 37.66 -9.58 56.68
N ALA A 5 37.60 -8.74 57.71
CA ALA A 5 36.47 -8.55 58.60
C ALA A 5 35.36 -7.68 57.99
N ASP A 6 34.13 -8.07 58.28
CA ASP A 6 32.89 -7.43 57.88
C ASP A 6 32.41 -6.52 59.04
N HIS A 7 32.13 -5.26 58.78
CA HIS A 7 31.45 -4.35 59.69
C HIS A 7 30.35 -3.62 58.92
N GLY A 8 29.11 -4.02 59.23
CA GLY A 8 27.90 -3.38 58.73
C GLY A 8 27.68 -2.02 59.38
N ALA A 9 27.31 -1.05 58.54
CA ALA A 9 26.65 0.18 58.95
C ALA A 9 25.47 0.43 58.02
N ALA A 10 24.28 0.50 58.61
CA ALA A 10 23.01 0.76 57.97
C ALA A 10 22.93 2.23 57.50
N GLY A 11 22.55 2.44 56.24
CA GLY A 11 22.15 3.74 55.68
C GLY A 11 20.64 3.79 55.42
N PRO A 12 19.98 4.96 55.52
CA PRO A 12 18.53 5.06 55.37
C PRO A 12 18.11 5.00 53.90
N SER A 13 17.04 4.25 53.66
CA SER A 13 16.37 4.05 52.38
C SER A 13 15.50 5.27 52.00
N LEU A 14 15.91 6.00 50.96
CA LEU A 14 15.04 6.94 50.23
C LEU A 14 14.37 6.17 49.09
N GLY A 15 13.12 5.77 49.32
CA GLY A 15 12.26 5.16 48.31
C GLY A 15 11.74 6.23 47.33
N LEU A 16 12.30 6.27 46.12
CA LEU A 16 11.70 6.92 44.96
C LEU A 16 10.84 5.87 44.24
N GLY A 17 9.55 5.86 44.56
CA GLY A 17 8.55 5.10 43.82
C GLY A 17 8.32 5.72 42.45
N LEU A 18 8.95 5.16 41.42
CA LEU A 18 8.56 5.40 40.02
C LEU A 18 7.27 4.63 39.75
N GLY A 19 6.14 5.31 39.95
CA GLY A 19 4.84 4.86 39.47
C GLY A 19 4.86 4.80 37.95
N LEU A 20 4.94 3.58 37.40
CA LEU A 20 4.69 3.28 35.99
C LEU A 20 3.20 3.56 35.70
N GLY A 21 2.91 4.82 35.36
CA GLY A 21 1.66 5.18 34.72
C GLY A 21 1.58 4.49 33.37
N LEU A 22 0.77 3.44 33.29
CA LEU A 22 0.31 2.79 32.06
C LEU A 22 -0.36 3.85 31.18
N GLY A 23 0.44 4.52 30.34
CA GLY A 23 -0.05 5.38 29.28
C GLY A 23 -0.98 4.55 28.40
N ARG A 24 -2.24 4.98 28.27
CA ARG A 24 -3.20 4.42 27.30
C ARG A 24 -2.50 4.38 25.95
N ARG A 25 -2.12 3.19 25.49
CA ARG A 25 -1.69 2.98 24.10
C ARG A 25 -2.89 3.38 23.24
N ARG A 26 -2.84 4.56 22.61
CA ARG A 26 -3.78 4.90 21.54
C ARG A 26 -3.54 3.85 20.45
N ARG A 27 -4.44 2.87 20.34
CA ARG A 27 -4.53 2.04 19.14
C ARG A 27 -4.67 3.03 17.98
N LEU A 28 -3.83 2.91 16.95
CA LEU A 28 -4.15 3.53 15.67
C LEU A 28 -5.53 2.98 15.26
N ASP A 29 -6.52 3.86 15.28
CA ASP A 29 -7.84 3.55 14.76
C ASP A 29 -7.71 3.58 13.23
N LEU A 30 -7.48 2.42 12.64
CA LEU A 30 -7.40 2.27 11.18
C LEU A 30 -8.63 2.88 10.51
N ALA A 31 -9.80 2.81 11.15
CA ALA A 31 -11.01 3.36 10.58
C ALA A 31 -11.04 4.91 10.61
N LYS A 32 -10.22 5.59 11.43
CA LYS A 32 -9.99 7.05 11.29
C LYS A 32 -9.19 7.42 10.05
N VAL A 33 -8.27 6.57 9.60
CA VAL A 33 -7.52 6.78 8.35
C VAL A 33 -8.48 6.82 7.14
N TRP A 34 -9.58 6.07 7.23
CA TRP A 34 -10.62 5.94 6.21
C TRP A 34 -11.84 6.85 6.40
N ARG A 35 -11.96 7.57 7.53
CA ARG A 35 -13.10 8.46 7.80
C ARG A 35 -12.78 9.95 7.65
N GLY A 36 -11.50 10.31 7.50
CA GLY A 36 -11.06 11.70 7.63
C GLY A 36 -11.04 12.12 9.10
N ALA A 37 -10.27 13.17 9.43
CA ALA A 37 -10.08 13.58 10.82
C ALA A 37 -11.28 14.32 11.43
N ASP A 38 -12.26 14.73 10.64
CA ASP A 38 -13.29 15.69 11.06
C ASP A 38 -14.70 15.12 10.88
N ASP A 39 -15.25 14.58 11.97
CA ASP A 39 -16.71 14.52 12.19
C ASP A 39 -17.09 14.82 13.66
N ASP A 40 -16.15 15.01 14.59
CA ASP A 40 -16.46 15.07 16.04
C ASP A 40 -16.12 16.39 16.78
N ASP A 41 -15.48 17.40 16.18
CA ASP A 41 -14.96 18.56 16.97
C ASP A 41 -15.23 19.96 16.40
N GLU A 42 -16.34 20.18 15.66
CA GLU A 42 -16.70 21.53 15.21
C GLU A 42 -17.71 22.23 16.14
N LYS A 43 -17.26 22.56 17.38
CA LYS A 43 -17.86 23.64 18.18
C LYS A 43 -16.82 24.35 19.04
N GLN A 44 -16.07 25.31 18.47
CA GLN A 44 -15.70 26.54 19.21
C GLN A 44 -15.13 27.68 18.33
N ASN A 45 -15.95 28.74 18.25
CA ASN A 45 -15.65 30.17 18.22
C ASN A 45 -14.80 30.80 17.08
N PRO A 46 -15.39 31.69 16.23
CA PRO A 46 -14.71 32.28 15.09
C PRO A 46 -14.25 33.72 15.38
N GLN A 47 -13.02 33.95 15.86
CA GLN A 47 -12.38 35.28 15.71
C GLN A 47 -10.86 35.18 15.57
N ALA A 48 -10.36 35.96 14.60
CA ALA A 48 -8.98 36.39 14.37
C ALA A 48 -8.04 35.42 13.61
N CYS A 49 -7.98 35.60 12.28
CA CYS A 49 -6.78 36.15 11.62
C CYS A 49 -7.05 36.36 10.11
N ARG A 50 -6.82 37.56 9.60
CA ARG A 50 -6.95 37.89 8.16
C ARG A 50 -5.66 37.50 7.42
N PRO A 51 -5.68 36.65 6.38
CA PRO A 51 -4.54 36.51 5.49
C PRO A 51 -4.57 37.56 4.36
N ARG A 52 -3.38 38.05 3.99
CA ARG A 52 -3.14 38.95 2.85
C ARG A 52 -3.36 38.23 1.53
N SER A 53 -3.87 38.97 0.56
CA SER A 53 -4.31 38.54 -0.77
C SER A 53 -3.23 37.87 -1.63
N ALA A 54 -3.53 36.69 -2.16
CA ALA A 54 -2.90 36.16 -3.37
C ALA A 54 -3.97 36.04 -4.48
N ARG A 55 -3.63 36.52 -5.68
CA ARG A 55 -4.55 36.68 -6.83
C ARG A 55 -4.99 35.31 -7.39
N PRO A 56 -6.28 35.13 -7.75
CA PRO A 56 -6.73 33.93 -8.44
C PRO A 56 -6.49 34.06 -9.96
N VAL A 57 -5.95 33.01 -10.57
CA VAL A 57 -5.97 32.79 -12.03
C VAL A 57 -7.26 32.05 -12.35
N ARG A 58 -8.13 32.66 -13.18
CA ARG A 58 -9.37 32.06 -13.70
C ARG A 58 -9.15 31.53 -15.10
N LEU A 59 -9.68 30.34 -15.40
CA LEU A 59 -10.14 29.97 -16.75
C LEU A 59 -11.44 29.13 -16.67
N PRO A 60 -12.27 29.11 -17.73
CA PRO A 60 -13.74 29.15 -17.63
C PRO A 60 -14.48 27.82 -17.86
N HIS A 61 -15.77 27.83 -17.49
CA HIS A 61 -16.79 26.76 -17.53
C HIS A 61 -17.40 26.45 -18.91
N ARG A 62 -17.94 25.22 -19.08
CA ARG A 62 -19.26 24.79 -19.69
C ARG A 62 -19.14 23.37 -20.30
N PHE A 63 -20.10 22.45 -20.39
CA PHE A 63 -21.49 22.25 -19.91
C PHE A 63 -21.92 20.80 -20.33
N VAL A 64 -22.72 20.12 -19.49
CA VAL A 64 -23.86 19.17 -19.76
C VAL A 64 -23.72 17.87 -20.57
N GLY A 65 -24.25 16.78 -19.97
CA GLY A 65 -25.03 15.75 -20.69
C GLY A 65 -25.23 14.42 -19.94
N ALA A 66 -26.36 14.27 -19.22
CA ALA A 66 -26.75 13.09 -18.46
C ALA A 66 -27.29 11.92 -19.33
N GLY A 67 -27.13 10.69 -18.82
CA GLY A 67 -27.87 9.51 -19.30
C GLY A 67 -27.65 8.29 -18.40
N GLU A 68 -28.69 7.88 -17.67
CA GLU A 68 -28.73 6.69 -16.80
C GLU A 68 -28.79 5.38 -17.62
N TYR A 69 -28.16 4.32 -17.11
CA TYR A 69 -28.45 2.94 -17.53
C TYR A 69 -28.43 1.97 -16.35
N VAL A 70 -29.43 1.08 -16.34
CA VAL A 70 -29.76 0.10 -15.30
C VAL A 70 -29.30 -1.29 -15.73
N GLY A 71 -28.72 -2.06 -14.81
CA GLY A 71 -29.01 -3.50 -14.69
C GLY A 71 -27.87 -4.53 -14.87
N SER A 72 -27.82 -5.46 -13.92
CA SER A 72 -27.46 -6.88 -14.03
C SER A 72 -25.97 -7.28 -13.97
N ALA A 73 -25.61 -7.95 -12.88
CA ALA A 73 -24.27 -8.47 -12.60
C ALA A 73 -23.91 -9.61 -13.56
N THR A 74 -22.94 -9.34 -14.44
CA THR A 74 -22.30 -10.34 -15.29
C THR A 74 -20.90 -10.57 -14.76
N THR A 75 -20.54 -11.81 -14.45
CA THR A 75 -19.15 -12.19 -14.20
C THR A 75 -18.38 -12.02 -15.52
N VAL A 76 -17.68 -10.91 -15.67
CA VAL A 76 -16.81 -10.64 -16.82
C VAL A 76 -15.40 -11.03 -16.44
N SER A 77 -14.92 -12.15 -16.97
CA SER A 77 -13.50 -12.46 -17.01
C SER A 77 -12.85 -11.58 -18.07
N VAL A 78 -12.16 -10.52 -17.66
CA VAL A 78 -11.34 -9.71 -18.56
C VAL A 78 -9.92 -10.27 -18.51
N ASP A 79 -9.44 -10.74 -19.66
CA ASP A 79 -8.05 -11.13 -19.83
C ASP A 79 -7.18 -9.86 -19.93
N LEU A 80 -6.55 -9.48 -18.80
CA LEU A 80 -5.68 -8.30 -18.70
C LEU A 80 -4.25 -8.55 -19.23
N THR A 81 -4.02 -9.61 -20.02
CA THR A 81 -2.70 -9.92 -20.59
C THR A 81 -2.28 -9.02 -21.75
N SER A 82 -3.10 -8.06 -22.18
CA SER A 82 -2.71 -7.13 -23.25
C SER A 82 -2.12 -5.81 -22.71
N THR A 83 -0.89 -5.89 -22.21
CA THR A 83 0.12 -4.86 -22.48
C THR A 83 1.32 -5.59 -23.09
N ALA A 84 1.81 -5.09 -24.22
CA ALA A 84 2.83 -5.70 -25.07
C ALA A 84 3.98 -6.40 -24.30
N ASP A 85 4.35 -7.57 -24.81
CA ASP A 85 5.28 -8.57 -24.29
C ASP A 85 4.81 -9.34 -23.03
N ALA A 86 4.39 -10.59 -23.26
CA ALA A 86 4.22 -11.60 -22.23
C ALA A 86 5.49 -11.65 -21.36
N PRO A 87 5.37 -11.70 -20.02
CA PRO A 87 6.55 -11.71 -19.18
C PRO A 87 7.33 -13.00 -19.44
N GLU A 88 8.62 -12.81 -19.71
CA GLU A 88 9.66 -13.82 -19.58
C GLU A 88 9.34 -14.74 -18.39
N VAL A 89 9.37 -16.06 -18.59
CA VAL A 89 9.07 -17.05 -17.53
C VAL A 89 9.74 -16.61 -16.24
N PRO A 90 9.00 -16.40 -15.13
CA PRO A 90 9.57 -15.84 -13.93
C PRO A 90 10.77 -16.68 -13.52
N ALA A 91 11.91 -16.02 -13.29
CA ALA A 91 13.18 -16.69 -12.99
C ALA A 91 13.10 -17.64 -11.78
N HIS A 92 12.05 -17.51 -10.97
CA HIS A 92 11.70 -18.42 -9.89
C HIS A 92 10.27 -18.98 -10.05
N PRO A 93 10.07 -20.32 -10.00
CA PRO A 93 8.75 -20.94 -10.16
C PRO A 93 7.73 -20.51 -9.09
N ALA A 94 8.18 -20.27 -7.85
CA ALA A 94 7.30 -19.74 -6.79
C ALA A 94 6.69 -18.36 -7.11
N LEU A 95 7.35 -17.56 -7.96
CA LEU A 95 6.85 -16.27 -8.42
C LEU A 95 6.07 -16.35 -9.73
N ALA A 96 5.82 -17.57 -10.23
CA ALA A 96 4.73 -17.77 -11.15
C ALA A 96 3.44 -17.31 -10.45
N VAL A 97 3.01 -16.11 -10.84
CA VAL A 97 1.87 -15.43 -10.29
C VAL A 97 0.75 -15.44 -11.31
N ARG A 98 -0.42 -15.86 -10.86
CA ARG A 98 -1.66 -15.68 -11.61
C ARG A 98 -2.39 -14.49 -11.01
N LEU A 99 -2.61 -13.46 -11.83
CA LEU A 99 -3.44 -12.32 -11.46
C LEU A 99 -4.86 -12.58 -11.95
N ASP A 100 -5.80 -12.68 -11.03
CA ASP A 100 -7.22 -12.80 -11.34
C ASP A 100 -7.97 -11.58 -10.80
N GLN A 101 -9.07 -11.24 -11.46
CA GLN A 101 -10.02 -10.27 -10.95
C GLN A 101 -11.33 -10.97 -10.59
N HIS A 102 -11.81 -10.73 -9.37
CA HIS A 102 -13.06 -11.26 -8.85
C HIS A 102 -13.94 -10.11 -8.38
N GLU A 103 -15.11 -10.43 -7.82
CA GLU A 103 -15.91 -9.45 -7.09
C GLU A 103 -16.24 -9.98 -5.70
N HIS A 104 -16.38 -9.08 -4.74
CA HIS A 104 -16.84 -9.35 -3.38
C HIS A 104 -17.94 -8.36 -2.99
N HIS A 105 -18.64 -8.63 -1.90
CA HIS A 105 -19.58 -7.66 -1.34
C HIS A 105 -18.83 -6.61 -0.53
N ASP A 106 -19.17 -5.34 -0.72
CA ASP A 106 -18.79 -4.31 0.23
C ASP A 106 -19.62 -4.42 1.53
N ASP A 107 -19.03 -3.96 2.61
CA ASP A 107 -19.61 -3.96 3.96
C ASP A 107 -20.72 -2.91 4.16
N GLY A 108 -20.92 -2.02 3.20
CA GLY A 108 -21.76 -0.84 3.36
C GLY A 108 -23.17 -1.00 2.79
N THR A 109 -23.36 -1.83 1.76
CA THR A 109 -24.64 -1.88 1.03
C THR A 109 -24.94 -3.21 0.32
N GLY A 110 -24.01 -4.19 0.38
CA GLY A 110 -24.13 -5.44 -0.37
C GLY A 110 -23.82 -5.31 -1.86
N GLN A 111 -23.30 -4.16 -2.31
CA GLN A 111 -22.87 -3.96 -3.69
C GLN A 111 -21.64 -4.80 -4.00
N ARG A 112 -21.61 -5.40 -5.19
CA ARG A 112 -20.44 -6.12 -5.69
C ARG A 112 -19.36 -5.11 -6.08
N ARG A 113 -18.15 -5.32 -5.59
CA ARG A 113 -16.96 -4.54 -5.93
C ARG A 113 -15.82 -5.43 -6.40
N PRO A 114 -14.98 -4.96 -7.32
CA PRO A 114 -13.86 -5.73 -7.81
C PRO A 114 -12.80 -5.98 -6.73
N VAL A 115 -12.11 -7.10 -6.84
CA VAL A 115 -10.92 -7.43 -6.06
C VAL A 115 -9.89 -8.06 -6.98
N LEU A 116 -8.66 -7.54 -6.91
CA LEU A 116 -7.51 -8.12 -7.59
C LEU A 116 -6.90 -9.19 -6.70
N VAL A 117 -6.52 -10.32 -7.28
CA VAL A 117 -5.97 -11.48 -6.57
C VAL A 117 -4.71 -11.95 -7.27
N TRP A 118 -3.57 -11.85 -6.59
CA TRP A 118 -2.32 -12.47 -7.01
C TRP A 118 -2.21 -13.82 -6.33
N ARG A 119 -2.17 -14.91 -7.09
CA ARG A 119 -1.97 -16.29 -6.58
C ARG A 119 -0.59 -16.78 -6.97
N PHE A 120 0.20 -17.20 -5.99
CA PHE A 120 1.55 -17.73 -6.19
C PHE A 120 1.50 -19.26 -6.31
N ALA A 121 2.33 -19.81 -7.20
CA ALA A 121 2.44 -21.27 -7.36
C ALA A 121 3.00 -22.00 -6.13
N ALA A 122 3.72 -21.29 -5.25
CA ALA A 122 4.23 -21.80 -3.98
C ALA A 122 4.32 -20.65 -2.95
N PRO A 123 4.49 -20.93 -1.65
CA PRO A 123 4.71 -19.88 -0.66
C PRO A 123 5.90 -18.98 -1.02
N VAL A 124 5.68 -17.66 -0.91
CA VAL A 124 6.67 -16.61 -1.08
C VAL A 124 6.87 -15.85 0.23
N ARG A 125 8.01 -15.20 0.39
CA ARG A 125 8.24 -14.21 1.45
C ARG A 125 7.55 -12.92 1.09
N MET A 126 6.97 -12.27 2.09
CA MET A 126 6.33 -10.98 1.94
C MET A 126 6.79 -10.04 3.05
N ILE A 127 7.05 -8.78 2.70
CA ILE A 127 6.98 -7.67 3.66
C ILE A 127 5.84 -6.76 3.24
N SER A 128 4.99 -6.40 4.19
CA SER A 128 3.69 -5.81 3.88
C SER A 128 3.27 -4.74 4.88
N SER A 129 2.66 -3.66 4.41
CA SER A 129 1.91 -2.71 5.25
C SER A 129 0.39 -2.93 5.16
N ALA A 130 -0.04 -4.03 4.56
CA ALA A 130 -1.45 -4.36 4.35
C ALA A 130 -2.20 -4.57 5.68
N VAL A 131 -3.51 -4.32 5.65
CA VAL A 131 -4.39 -4.42 6.83
C VAL A 131 -4.46 -5.87 7.33
N LEU A 132 -4.54 -6.83 6.41
CA LEU A 132 -4.41 -8.26 6.70
C LEU A 132 -3.03 -8.74 6.27
N GLY A 133 -2.35 -9.52 7.11
CA GLY A 133 -1.03 -10.10 6.78
C GLY A 133 0.10 -9.08 6.67
N GLY A 134 0.04 -7.99 7.45
CA GLY A 134 1.12 -7.01 7.54
C GLY A 134 2.37 -7.52 8.27
N GLY A 135 3.49 -6.83 8.10
CA GLY A 135 4.81 -7.21 8.60
C GLY A 135 5.56 -8.16 7.67
N LEU A 136 6.55 -8.87 8.22
CA LEU A 136 7.27 -9.93 7.54
C LEU A 136 6.50 -11.25 7.68
N THR A 137 6.09 -11.84 6.56
CA THR A 137 5.29 -13.06 6.54
C THR A 137 5.65 -13.96 5.37
N ARG A 138 5.02 -15.13 5.33
CA ARG A 138 4.99 -16.04 4.18
C ARG A 138 3.55 -16.16 3.71
N GLY A 139 3.34 -16.17 2.40
CA GLY A 139 1.99 -16.26 1.85
C GLY A 139 1.97 -16.87 0.46
N GLN A 140 0.79 -17.25 0.01
CA GLN A 140 0.49 -17.79 -1.32
C GLN A 140 -0.48 -16.91 -2.10
N TRP A 141 -0.97 -15.83 -1.50
CA TRP A 141 -1.81 -14.88 -2.18
C TRP A 141 -1.65 -13.45 -1.65
N VAL A 142 -1.95 -12.49 -2.52
CA VAL A 142 -2.22 -11.09 -2.15
C VAL A 142 -3.58 -10.73 -2.72
N ILE A 143 -4.40 -9.98 -1.98
CA ILE A 143 -5.60 -9.34 -2.52
C ILE A 143 -5.51 -7.83 -2.39
N ASN A 144 -6.11 -7.11 -3.34
CA ASN A 144 -6.41 -5.68 -3.22
C ASN A 144 -7.90 -5.48 -3.46
N ALA A 145 -8.65 -5.34 -2.37
CA ALA A 145 -10.11 -5.29 -2.37
C ALA A 145 -10.61 -3.85 -2.51
N GLU A 146 -11.47 -3.61 -3.50
CA GLU A 146 -12.13 -2.32 -3.65
C GLU A 146 -13.27 -2.18 -2.63
N VAL A 147 -13.29 -1.07 -1.91
CA VAL A 147 -14.34 -0.75 -0.93
C VAL A 147 -15.05 0.54 -1.28
N ALA A 148 -16.22 0.73 -0.69
CA ALA A 148 -16.98 1.96 -0.88
C ALA A 148 -16.20 3.16 -0.32
N LEU A 149 -16.42 4.35 -0.90
CA LEU A 149 -15.81 5.59 -0.41
C LEU A 149 -16.22 5.93 1.03
N ASN A 150 -17.36 5.43 1.48
CA ASN A 150 -17.90 5.57 2.82
C ASN A 150 -17.76 4.27 3.65
N TYR A 151 -16.74 3.46 3.36
CA TYR A 151 -16.39 2.27 4.15
C TYR A 151 -16.35 2.60 5.65
N ARG A 152 -17.06 1.81 6.47
CA ARG A 152 -17.31 2.16 7.88
C ARG A 152 -17.07 1.01 8.87
N ARG A 153 -16.75 -0.20 8.42
CA ARG A 153 -16.38 -1.28 9.34
C ARG A 153 -15.16 -0.92 10.18
N ASP A 154 -15.26 -1.24 11.47
CA ASP A 154 -14.18 -1.08 12.44
C ASP A 154 -13.27 -2.33 12.52
N ASP A 155 -13.57 -3.38 11.76
CA ASP A 155 -12.88 -4.66 11.70
C ASP A 155 -12.34 -5.01 10.28
N PRO A 156 -11.63 -4.10 9.58
CA PRO A 156 -11.26 -4.30 8.18
C PRO A 156 -10.37 -5.53 7.92
N ALA A 157 -9.59 -5.97 8.90
CA ALA A 157 -8.82 -7.21 8.79
C ALA A 157 -9.71 -8.46 8.78
N ILE A 158 -10.81 -8.47 9.55
CA ILE A 158 -11.79 -9.57 9.55
C ILE A 158 -12.51 -9.58 8.21
N HIS A 159 -12.94 -8.41 7.73
CA HIS A 159 -13.58 -8.28 6.41
C HIS A 159 -12.71 -8.83 5.27
N LEU A 160 -11.42 -8.48 5.24
CA LEU A 160 -10.49 -9.03 4.26
C LEU A 160 -10.32 -10.55 4.38
N GLY A 161 -10.42 -11.09 5.60
CA GLY A 161 -10.46 -12.54 5.84
C GLY A 161 -11.71 -13.20 5.26
N GLU A 162 -12.88 -12.57 5.41
CA GLU A 162 -14.14 -13.02 4.82
C GLU A 162 -14.08 -12.99 3.28
N ILE A 163 -13.55 -11.91 2.70
CA ILE A 163 -13.34 -11.79 1.24
C ILE A 163 -12.42 -12.91 0.77
N ALA A 164 -11.27 -13.11 1.42
CA ALA A 164 -10.33 -14.17 1.07
C ALA A 164 -10.97 -15.56 1.15
N ALA A 165 -11.73 -15.83 2.21
CA ALA A 165 -12.46 -17.09 2.37
C ALA A 165 -13.50 -17.30 1.26
N GLY A 166 -14.26 -16.26 0.90
CA GLY A 166 -15.23 -16.29 -0.20
C GLY A 166 -14.58 -16.56 -1.58
N LEU A 167 -13.30 -16.22 -1.73
CA LEU A 167 -12.50 -16.49 -2.93
C LEU A 167 -11.75 -17.84 -2.88
N GLY A 168 -11.99 -18.65 -1.85
CA GLY A 168 -11.33 -19.95 -1.64
C GLY A 168 -9.84 -19.85 -1.31
N LEU A 169 -9.38 -18.70 -0.80
CA LEU A 169 -7.98 -18.49 -0.45
C LEU A 169 -7.66 -19.05 0.95
N PRO A 170 -6.55 -19.77 1.15
CA PRO A 170 -6.21 -20.35 2.45
C PRO A 170 -6.02 -19.28 3.53
N ALA A 171 -6.64 -19.49 4.69
CA ALA A 171 -6.54 -18.59 5.83
C ALA A 171 -5.09 -18.46 6.33
N GLY A 172 -4.70 -17.25 6.75
CA GLY A 172 -3.37 -16.96 7.32
C GLY A 172 -2.20 -17.03 6.33
N ALA A 173 -2.45 -17.32 5.05
CA ALA A 173 -1.42 -17.52 4.02
C ALA A 173 -1.41 -16.41 2.97
N GLY A 174 -1.56 -15.14 3.36
CA GLY A 174 -1.50 -14.03 2.40
C GLY A 174 -1.63 -12.65 3.03
N ALA A 175 -1.64 -11.64 2.15
CA ALA A 175 -1.80 -10.24 2.52
C ALA A 175 -3.04 -9.62 1.86
N GLY A 176 -3.78 -8.80 2.60
CA GLY A 176 -5.00 -8.14 2.14
C GLY A 176 -4.88 -6.62 2.21
N LEU A 177 -4.79 -6.00 1.04
CA LEU A 177 -4.87 -4.57 0.82
C LEU A 177 -6.35 -4.17 0.61
N MET A 178 -6.65 -2.91 0.91
CA MET A 178 -7.97 -2.33 0.73
C MET A 178 -7.83 -0.96 0.05
N THR A 179 -8.77 -0.62 -0.82
CA THR A 179 -8.69 0.60 -1.64
C THR A 179 -10.07 1.14 -1.97
N ALA A 180 -10.27 2.47 -1.92
CA ALA A 180 -11.45 3.10 -2.52
C ALA A 180 -11.21 3.52 -3.99
N ALA A 181 -9.98 3.34 -4.49
CA ALA A 181 -9.63 3.56 -5.88
C ALA A 181 -10.09 2.39 -6.76
N ASN A 182 -10.44 2.71 -8.01
CA ASN A 182 -10.91 1.73 -8.98
C ASN A 182 -9.80 0.71 -9.32
N THR A 183 -9.93 -0.51 -8.82
CA THR A 183 -8.93 -1.57 -9.00
C THR A 183 -8.81 -2.03 -10.45
N ARG A 184 -9.84 -1.81 -11.28
CA ARG A 184 -9.80 -2.14 -12.72
C ARG A 184 -8.86 -1.23 -13.51
N GLN A 185 -8.45 -0.10 -12.92
CA GLN A 185 -7.49 0.83 -13.52
C GLN A 185 -6.05 0.58 -13.04
N MET A 186 -5.77 -0.59 -12.45
CA MET A 186 -4.43 -0.98 -12.06
C MET A 186 -3.47 -0.84 -13.24
N THR A 187 -2.28 -0.32 -12.95
CA THR A 187 -1.17 -0.21 -13.89
C THR A 187 -0.06 -1.16 -13.49
N SER A 188 0.69 -1.62 -14.49
CA SER A 188 1.79 -2.56 -14.30
C SER A 188 3.02 -2.05 -15.03
N ALA A 189 4.18 -2.18 -14.41
CA ALA A 189 5.45 -1.96 -15.08
C ALA A 189 6.50 -2.96 -14.59
N SER A 190 7.47 -3.23 -15.46
CA SER A 190 8.56 -4.17 -15.19
C SER A 190 9.91 -3.57 -15.56
N ASP A 191 10.96 -4.01 -14.88
CA ASP A 191 12.34 -3.78 -15.27
C ASP A 191 13.15 -5.07 -15.08
N GLY A 192 13.48 -5.71 -16.21
CA GLY A 192 13.85 -7.12 -16.22
C GLY A 192 12.75 -7.97 -15.60
N ALA A 193 13.14 -8.90 -14.73
CA ALA A 193 12.21 -9.79 -14.03
C ALA A 193 11.60 -9.19 -12.73
N VAL A 194 11.83 -7.90 -12.44
CA VAL A 194 11.12 -7.20 -11.34
C VAL A 194 9.86 -6.56 -11.90
N ARG A 195 8.72 -6.74 -11.21
CA ARG A 195 7.43 -6.18 -11.59
C ARG A 195 6.82 -5.38 -10.43
N CYS A 196 6.14 -4.29 -10.75
CA CYS A 196 5.26 -3.56 -9.84
C CYS A 196 3.87 -3.42 -10.45
N ASP A 197 2.85 -3.79 -9.67
CA ASP A 197 1.46 -3.52 -9.95
C ASP A 197 0.97 -2.43 -8.99
N ALA A 198 0.43 -1.35 -9.54
CA ALA A 198 -0.01 -0.18 -8.78
C ALA A 198 -1.50 0.08 -8.98
N THR A 199 -2.22 0.30 -7.89
CA THR A 199 -3.57 0.88 -7.91
C THR A 199 -3.47 2.32 -7.39
N VAL A 200 -3.84 3.29 -8.23
CA VAL A 200 -3.61 4.72 -7.95
C VAL A 200 -4.94 5.48 -7.88
N GLY A 201 -5.28 5.96 -6.70
CA GLY A 201 -6.37 6.88 -6.45
C GLY A 201 -5.88 8.09 -5.67
N LEU A 202 -5.87 9.26 -6.31
CA LEU A 202 -5.22 10.46 -5.78
C LEU A 202 -6.23 11.55 -5.39
N SER A 203 -7.40 11.15 -4.88
CA SER A 203 -8.46 12.09 -4.51
C SER A 203 -8.11 12.99 -3.34
N TYR A 204 -7.13 12.59 -2.53
CA TYR A 204 -6.60 13.38 -1.42
C TYR A 204 -5.10 13.13 -1.24
N PRO A 205 -4.25 13.76 -2.07
CA PRO A 205 -2.79 13.69 -1.92
C PRO A 205 -2.37 14.34 -0.61
N THR A 206 -1.42 13.69 0.09
CA THR A 206 -1.00 14.09 1.44
C THR A 206 0.52 14.18 1.51
N TRP A 207 1.02 15.23 2.16
CA TRP A 207 2.42 15.32 2.56
C TRP A 207 2.65 14.53 3.84
N ALA A 208 3.55 13.54 3.81
CA ALA A 208 3.82 12.69 4.97
C ALA A 208 4.37 13.46 6.19
N ALA A 209 4.99 14.62 5.96
CA ALA A 209 5.55 15.50 6.99
C ALA A 209 4.88 16.89 7.02
N ALA A 210 3.57 16.96 6.73
CA ALA A 210 2.81 18.21 6.85
C ALA A 210 2.86 18.77 8.29
N SER A 211 2.99 20.09 8.42
CA SER A 211 2.82 20.77 9.72
C SER A 211 1.34 20.83 10.11
N GLU A 212 1.05 20.90 11.42
CA GLU A 212 -0.32 20.91 11.98
C GLU A 212 -1.19 22.10 11.52
N GLY A 213 -0.67 23.03 10.71
CA GLY A 213 -1.41 24.17 10.14
C GLY A 213 -1.36 24.27 8.61
N LEU A 214 -0.84 23.25 7.92
CA LEU A 214 -0.79 23.25 6.47
C LEU A 214 -2.22 23.15 5.93
N SER A 215 -2.68 24.20 5.23
CA SER A 215 -4.03 24.20 4.67
C SER A 215 -4.19 23.03 3.71
N LEU A 216 -5.08 22.12 4.06
CA LEU A 216 -5.46 21.00 3.23
C LEU A 216 -6.12 21.51 1.94
N PRO A 217 -6.10 20.73 0.84
CA PRO A 217 -6.78 21.12 -0.39
C PRO A 217 -8.24 21.50 -0.09
N ALA A 218 -8.74 22.60 -0.66
CA ALA A 218 -10.14 23.03 -0.49
C ALA A 218 -11.17 22.04 -1.09
N ALA A 219 -10.71 20.95 -1.69
CA ALA A 219 -11.56 19.88 -2.18
C ALA A 219 -12.22 19.14 -1.00
N ARG A 220 -13.44 18.66 -1.20
CA ARG A 220 -14.08 17.75 -0.25
C ARG A 220 -13.19 16.52 -0.06
N TRP A 221 -12.96 16.14 1.19
CA TRP A 221 -12.21 14.93 1.52
C TRP A 221 -12.85 13.71 0.85
N ARG A 222 -12.04 12.91 0.14
CA ARG A 222 -12.41 11.62 -0.44
C ARG A 222 -11.22 10.68 -0.28
N PRO A 223 -11.40 9.45 0.22
CA PRO A 223 -10.28 8.56 0.47
C PRO A 223 -9.53 8.25 -0.83
N GLY A 224 -8.25 8.58 -0.86
CA GLY A 224 -7.29 8.18 -1.89
C GLY A 224 -6.37 7.09 -1.36
N THR A 225 -5.80 6.29 -2.26
CA THR A 225 -4.76 5.33 -1.94
C THR A 225 -3.83 5.10 -3.13
N VAL A 226 -2.55 4.86 -2.84
CA VAL A 226 -1.61 4.23 -3.76
C VAL A 226 -1.19 2.90 -3.16
N ASN A 227 -1.75 1.82 -3.70
CA ASN A 227 -1.42 0.46 -3.30
C ASN A 227 -0.45 -0.18 -4.29
N LEU A 228 0.64 -0.77 -3.78
CA LEU A 228 1.70 -1.38 -4.58
C LEU A 228 1.83 -2.87 -4.27
N VAL A 229 1.89 -3.72 -5.30
CA VAL A 229 2.32 -5.13 -5.20
C VAL A 229 3.59 -5.29 -6.04
N CYS A 230 4.71 -5.54 -5.38
CA CYS A 230 6.02 -5.62 -6.00
C CYS A 230 6.53 -7.06 -5.99
N LEU A 231 6.98 -7.58 -7.12
CA LEU A 231 7.46 -8.94 -7.28
C LEU A 231 8.94 -8.90 -7.68
N LEU A 232 9.82 -9.47 -6.85
CA LEU A 232 11.25 -9.54 -7.13
C LEU A 232 11.70 -10.99 -7.32
N PRO A 233 12.46 -11.32 -8.38
CA PRO A 233 12.77 -12.71 -8.76
C PRO A 233 13.83 -13.39 -7.88
N VAL A 234 14.41 -12.65 -6.92
CA VAL A 234 15.49 -13.11 -6.05
C VAL A 234 15.02 -13.15 -4.60
N ARG A 235 15.51 -14.11 -3.81
CA ARG A 235 15.26 -14.14 -2.37
C ARG A 235 15.94 -12.93 -1.72
N LEU A 236 15.18 -12.15 -0.96
CA LEU A 236 15.69 -11.01 -0.18
C LEU A 236 15.98 -11.44 1.27
N SER A 237 17.02 -10.88 1.89
CA SER A 237 17.15 -10.88 3.35
C SER A 237 16.11 -9.98 4.01
N ASP A 238 15.90 -10.13 5.32
CA ASP A 238 14.93 -9.32 6.04
C ASP A 238 15.30 -7.83 5.98
N ALA A 239 16.60 -7.52 6.08
CA ALA A 239 17.12 -6.18 5.87
C ALA A 239 16.87 -5.69 4.44
N ALA A 240 17.10 -6.54 3.43
CA ALA A 240 16.83 -6.20 2.04
C ALA A 240 15.33 -5.97 1.76
N MET A 241 14.43 -6.71 2.41
CA MET A 241 12.98 -6.51 2.32
C MET A 241 12.56 -5.16 2.90
N VAL A 242 13.08 -4.80 4.08
CA VAL A 242 12.86 -3.44 4.65
C VAL A 242 13.40 -2.37 3.70
N ASN A 243 14.60 -2.57 3.16
CA ASN A 243 15.19 -1.64 2.21
C ASN A 243 14.35 -1.51 0.92
N ALA A 244 13.75 -2.60 0.44
CA ALA A 244 12.86 -2.60 -0.73
C ALA A 244 11.62 -1.72 -0.51
N VAL A 245 11.03 -1.75 0.69
CA VAL A 245 9.89 -0.88 1.05
C VAL A 245 10.29 0.59 1.00
N ILE A 246 11.47 0.93 1.52
CA ILE A 246 12.01 2.31 1.46
C ILE A 246 12.18 2.73 -0.01
N THR A 247 12.88 1.93 -0.81
CA THR A 247 13.13 2.19 -2.23
C THR A 247 11.84 2.39 -3.03
N ALA A 248 10.84 1.53 -2.83
CA ALA A 248 9.55 1.65 -3.49
C ALA A 248 8.79 2.91 -3.04
N THR A 249 8.89 3.28 -1.76
CA THR A 249 8.27 4.51 -1.24
C THR A 249 8.91 5.77 -1.84
N GLU A 250 10.23 5.81 -1.95
CA GLU A 250 10.97 6.89 -2.61
C GLU A 250 10.59 7.00 -4.09
N ALA A 251 10.58 5.88 -4.82
CA ALA A 251 10.22 5.85 -6.24
C ALA A 251 8.77 6.28 -6.51
N LYS A 252 7.82 5.84 -5.68
CA LYS A 252 6.43 6.31 -5.71
C LYS A 252 6.36 7.82 -5.51
N SER A 253 7.02 8.32 -4.46
CA SER A 253 7.04 9.75 -4.14
C SER A 253 7.62 10.56 -5.29
N GLN A 254 8.71 10.08 -5.90
CA GLN A 254 9.31 10.70 -7.07
C GLN A 254 8.32 10.77 -8.25
N ALA A 255 7.63 9.68 -8.59
CA ALA A 255 6.65 9.67 -9.67
C ALA A 255 5.50 10.67 -9.43
N LEU A 256 5.01 10.76 -8.19
CA LEU A 256 3.96 11.72 -7.82
C LEU A 256 4.46 13.18 -7.93
N LEU A 257 5.67 13.46 -7.45
CA LEU A 257 6.28 14.79 -7.52
C LEU A 257 6.51 15.23 -8.97
N GLU A 258 7.04 14.35 -9.82
CA GLU A 258 7.26 14.62 -11.25
C GLU A 258 5.94 14.85 -12.00
N ALA A 259 4.86 14.21 -11.58
CA ALA A 259 3.51 14.45 -12.09
C ALA A 259 2.85 15.73 -11.54
N GLY A 260 3.53 16.49 -10.67
CA GLY A 260 3.02 17.73 -10.08
C GLY A 260 1.97 17.51 -8.97
N MET A 261 1.89 16.30 -8.41
CA MET A 261 0.95 16.02 -7.32
C MET A 261 1.40 16.69 -6.01
N PRO A 262 0.50 17.37 -5.27
CA PRO A 262 0.85 18.04 -4.03
C PRO A 262 0.88 17.06 -2.84
N GLY A 263 1.76 16.06 -2.90
CA GLY A 263 1.95 15.07 -1.84
C GLY A 263 2.94 13.97 -2.21
N THR A 264 3.43 13.25 -1.21
CA THR A 264 4.32 12.07 -1.38
C THR A 264 3.54 10.76 -1.48
N GLY A 265 2.22 10.83 -1.41
CA GLY A 265 1.31 9.70 -1.33
C GLY A 265 -0.08 10.15 -0.91
N THR A 266 -0.82 9.24 -0.28
CA THR A 266 -2.11 9.53 0.38
C THR A 266 -2.08 9.06 1.83
N ALA A 267 -3.18 9.28 2.56
CA ALA A 267 -3.31 8.85 3.95
C ALA A 267 -3.32 7.32 4.14
N SER A 268 -3.64 6.53 3.10
CA SER A 268 -3.92 5.10 3.23
C SER A 268 -3.07 4.21 2.31
N ASP A 269 -1.97 4.74 1.77
CA ASP A 269 -1.09 3.99 0.88
C ASP A 269 -0.59 2.70 1.54
N ALA A 270 -0.53 1.62 0.76
CA ALA A 270 0.00 0.36 1.23
C ALA A 270 0.89 -0.34 0.20
N ILE A 271 1.79 -1.19 0.69
CA ILE A 271 2.75 -1.91 -0.14
C ILE A 271 2.87 -3.36 0.32
N VAL A 272 3.00 -4.26 -0.65
CA VAL A 272 3.43 -5.65 -0.46
C VAL A 272 4.61 -5.89 -1.38
N VAL A 273 5.74 -6.32 -0.81
CA VAL A 273 6.89 -6.78 -1.58
C VAL A 273 7.00 -8.30 -1.43
N CYS A 274 6.94 -9.02 -2.53
CA CYS A 274 6.99 -10.47 -2.60
C CYS A 274 8.31 -10.95 -3.24
N CYS A 275 8.92 -11.97 -2.65
CA CYS A 275 10.11 -12.62 -3.20
C CYS A 275 10.14 -14.12 -2.83
N PRO A 276 10.94 -14.96 -3.51
CA PRO A 276 10.98 -16.39 -3.23
C PRO A 276 11.45 -16.68 -1.79
N ASP A 277 10.88 -17.72 -1.17
CA ASP A 277 11.29 -18.14 0.19
C ASP A 277 12.48 -19.09 0.22
N GLY A 278 12.65 -19.91 -0.84
CA GLY A 278 13.80 -20.80 -1.02
C GLY A 278 14.93 -20.16 -1.83
N PRO A 279 16.14 -20.74 -1.82
CA PRO A 279 17.17 -20.42 -2.79
C PRO A 279 16.64 -20.68 -4.20
N GLY A 280 17.07 -19.90 -5.18
CA GLY A 280 16.57 -19.98 -6.56
C GLY A 280 16.50 -21.40 -7.09
N ALA A 281 15.29 -21.96 -7.16
CA ALA A 281 15.09 -23.33 -7.60
C ALA A 281 15.05 -23.36 -9.12
N THR A 282 16.19 -23.50 -9.78
CA THR A 282 16.25 -24.21 -11.07
C THR A 282 17.62 -24.84 -11.27
N ASP A 283 17.63 -26.11 -11.68
CA ASP A 283 18.73 -26.75 -12.42
C ASP A 283 18.85 -26.19 -13.84
N SER A 284 18.43 -24.93 -14.05
CA SER A 284 18.54 -24.26 -15.34
C SER A 284 20.00 -23.83 -15.53
N PRO A 285 20.68 -24.29 -16.59
CA PRO A 285 22.08 -23.95 -16.87
C PRO A 285 22.29 -22.46 -17.14
N GLN A 286 21.23 -21.65 -17.22
CA GLN A 286 21.26 -20.20 -17.40
C GLN A 286 21.25 -19.39 -16.08
N VAL A 287 21.01 -20.01 -14.93
CA VAL A 287 21.02 -19.32 -13.63
C VAL A 287 22.44 -19.31 -13.07
N THR A 288 23.13 -18.18 -13.19
CA THR A 288 24.47 -17.99 -12.63
C THR A 288 24.46 -18.26 -11.12
N ARG A 289 25.61 -18.67 -10.57
CA ARG A 289 25.79 -18.90 -9.12
C ARG A 289 25.43 -17.66 -8.27
N ALA A 290 25.50 -16.45 -8.85
CA ALA A 290 25.08 -15.19 -8.23
C ALA A 290 23.55 -15.04 -8.13
N SER A 291 22.78 -15.53 -9.12
CA SER A 291 21.31 -15.52 -9.08
C SER A 291 20.67 -16.55 -8.13
N ARG A 292 21.47 -17.47 -7.58
CA ARG A 292 21.05 -18.37 -6.48
C ARG A 292 21.26 -17.77 -5.09
N ALA A 293 22.04 -16.68 -4.99
CA ALA A 293 22.35 -16.05 -3.72
C ALA A 293 21.19 -15.15 -3.26
N GLN A 294 20.96 -15.15 -1.95
CA GLN A 294 20.10 -14.17 -1.31
C GLN A 294 20.67 -12.77 -1.53
N ALA A 295 19.83 -11.81 -1.91
CA ALA A 295 20.23 -10.41 -2.00
C ALA A 295 20.15 -9.76 -0.61
N GLU A 296 21.27 -9.15 -0.19
CA GLU A 296 21.40 -8.49 1.12
C GLU A 296 20.99 -7.01 1.11
N TYR A 297 20.87 -6.43 -0.08
CA TYR A 297 20.49 -5.04 -0.26
C TYR A 297 19.42 -4.93 -1.35
N CYS A 298 18.48 -4.01 -1.15
CA CYS A 298 17.46 -3.66 -2.13
C CYS A 298 17.25 -2.13 -2.20
N GLY A 299 18.32 -1.37 -1.96
CA GLY A 299 18.37 0.08 -2.08
C GLY A 299 18.51 0.55 -3.53
N PRO A 300 18.26 1.84 -3.85
CA PRO A 300 18.22 2.35 -5.22
C PRO A 300 19.51 2.16 -6.03
N ARG A 301 20.65 1.91 -5.37
CA ARG A 301 21.96 1.65 -5.98
C ARG A 301 22.34 0.17 -6.09
N SER A 302 21.57 -0.72 -5.46
CA SER A 302 21.73 -2.17 -5.61
C SER A 302 21.09 -2.64 -6.91
N GLU A 303 21.52 -3.79 -7.44
CA GLU A 303 20.95 -4.34 -8.68
C GLU A 303 19.41 -4.46 -8.61
N TRP A 304 18.90 -5.12 -7.58
CA TRP A 304 17.48 -5.39 -7.44
C TRP A 304 16.67 -4.18 -6.98
N GLY A 305 17.24 -3.34 -6.11
CA GLY A 305 16.58 -2.11 -5.69
C GLY A 305 16.48 -1.07 -6.80
N ALA A 306 17.50 -0.94 -7.67
CA ALA A 306 17.41 -0.04 -8.82
C ALA A 306 16.31 -0.46 -9.81
N ARG A 307 16.15 -1.77 -10.04
CA ARG A 307 15.08 -2.32 -10.87
C ARG A 307 13.70 -2.12 -10.24
N LEU A 308 13.59 -2.39 -8.94
CA LEU A 308 12.37 -2.12 -8.18
C LEU A 308 11.97 -0.65 -8.26
N ALA A 309 12.92 0.28 -8.07
CA ALA A 309 12.65 1.71 -8.14
C ALA A 309 12.09 2.11 -9.51
N ARG A 310 12.70 1.66 -10.61
CA ARG A 310 12.22 1.97 -11.97
C ARG A 310 10.84 1.37 -12.26
N ALA A 311 10.61 0.11 -11.87
CA ALA A 311 9.30 -0.53 -12.03
C ALA A 311 8.20 0.18 -11.24
N VAL A 312 8.46 0.54 -9.98
CA VAL A 312 7.50 1.28 -9.14
C VAL A 312 7.23 2.67 -9.71
N HIS A 313 8.28 3.41 -10.06
CA HIS A 313 8.16 4.74 -10.64
C HIS A 313 7.29 4.72 -11.90
N ALA A 314 7.58 3.82 -12.86
CA ALA A 314 6.84 3.71 -14.10
C ALA A 314 5.36 3.32 -13.88
N ALA A 315 5.08 2.34 -13.02
CA ALA A 315 3.71 1.94 -12.72
C ALA A 315 2.91 3.07 -12.08
N VAL A 316 3.50 3.79 -11.12
CA VAL A 316 2.84 4.91 -10.44
C VAL A 316 2.68 6.11 -11.37
N ALA A 317 3.65 6.40 -12.23
CA ALA A 317 3.55 7.47 -13.23
C ALA A 317 2.38 7.22 -14.21
N ASP A 318 2.26 6.00 -14.75
CA ASP A 318 1.13 5.62 -15.62
C ASP A 318 -0.20 5.71 -14.85
N GLY A 319 -0.26 5.16 -13.64
CA GLY A 319 -1.48 5.21 -12.81
C GLY A 319 -1.91 6.65 -12.49
N THR A 320 -0.94 7.54 -12.24
CA THR A 320 -1.18 8.97 -11.99
C THR A 320 -1.70 9.66 -13.24
N ALA A 321 -1.12 9.37 -14.42
CA ALA A 321 -1.58 9.92 -15.69
C ALA A 321 -3.02 9.47 -16.02
N ARG A 322 -3.34 8.19 -15.82
CA ARG A 322 -4.69 7.64 -16.01
C ARG A 322 -5.70 8.26 -15.04
N TYR A 323 -5.32 8.43 -13.78
CA TYR A 323 -6.15 9.10 -12.78
C TYR A 323 -6.48 10.54 -13.19
N ALA A 324 -5.48 11.30 -13.65
CA ALA A 324 -5.67 12.67 -14.12
C ALA A 324 -6.56 12.77 -15.37
N ALA A 325 -6.41 11.82 -16.32
CA ALA A 325 -7.28 11.74 -17.50
C ALA A 325 -8.74 11.42 -17.14
N ALA A 326 -8.96 10.51 -16.19
CA ALA A 326 -10.32 10.20 -15.71
C ALA A 326 -10.97 11.39 -14.99
N ALA A 327 -10.20 12.15 -14.21
CA ALA A 327 -10.70 13.33 -13.50
C ALA A 327 -11.03 14.52 -14.44
N SER A 328 -10.45 14.56 -15.63
CA SER A 328 -10.69 15.61 -16.63
C SER A 328 -11.83 15.28 -17.61
N THR A 329 -12.40 14.08 -17.54
CA THR A 329 -13.59 13.70 -18.32
C THR A 329 -14.85 14.18 -17.58
N PRO A 330 -15.67 15.09 -18.15
CA PRO A 330 -16.92 15.50 -17.54
C PRO A 330 -17.87 14.29 -17.44
N GLY A 331 -18.38 14.01 -16.24
CA GLY A 331 -19.45 13.04 -16.01
C GLY A 331 -20.84 13.61 -16.29
#